data_AF-A0A2V1HQD2-F1
#
_entry.id   AF-A0A2V1HQD2-F1
#
_cell.length_a   1.000
_cell.length_b   1.000
_cell.length_c   1.000
_cell.angle_alpha   90.00
_cell.angle_beta   90.00
_cell.angle_gamma   90.00
#
_symmetry.space_group_name_H-M   'P 1'
#
loop_
_entity.id
_entity.type
_entity.pdbx_description
1 polymer ?
#
loop_
_entity_poly.entity_id
_entity_poly.type
_entity_poly.pdbx_seq_one_letter_code
_entity_poly.pdbx_strand_id
1 'polypeptide(L)'
;MQRTERDHAMFEWLRVVRMADMDSLRWALGGLSGAGAPVSLRKAQQWVQRCAAVGLVDRARPTFRDGSIVWATHAAIGLSAPNLYRQTTRHEVAVAAVSARYLARGFTWRRDRKPANIRTDHQVDGVAVRGDHVELVEVELTPKTRSRYKQIMDNHSWRLEREGVSRVSYFCTADAARAVTGHADEHLFRTIRDRLQSVESFDVRGRWIADEDAPWASLPTAAELDGARPSE
;
A
#
# COMPACT_ATOMS: atom_id res chain seq x y z
N MET A 1 8.36 -14.45 -24.68
CA MET A 1 8.39 -12.99 -24.38
C MET A 1 9.69 -12.68 -23.66
N GLN A 2 10.51 -11.76 -24.17
CA GLN A 2 11.65 -11.22 -23.41
C GLN A 2 11.11 -10.32 -22.30
N ARG A 3 11.50 -10.58 -21.04
CA ARG A 3 11.07 -9.79 -19.88
C ARG A 3 11.95 -8.55 -19.76
N THR A 4 11.33 -7.39 -19.58
CA THR A 4 12.03 -6.13 -19.25
C THR A 4 12.27 -6.05 -17.75
N GLU A 5 13.21 -5.21 -17.29
CA GLU A 5 13.41 -4.94 -15.85
C GLU A 5 12.12 -4.49 -15.16
N ARG A 6 11.32 -3.66 -15.84
CA ARG A 6 10.01 -3.25 -15.34
C ARG A 6 9.05 -4.43 -15.17
N ASP A 7 9.08 -5.41 -16.07
CA ASP A 7 8.25 -6.62 -15.94
C ASP A 7 8.67 -7.42 -14.71
N HIS A 8 9.98 -7.55 -14.46
CA HIS A 8 10.50 -8.20 -13.24
C HIS A 8 10.04 -7.47 -11.98
N ALA A 9 10.18 -6.14 -11.93
CA ALA A 9 9.74 -5.34 -10.79
C ALA A 9 8.22 -5.44 -10.55
N MET A 10 7.42 -5.47 -11.62
CA MET A 10 5.97 -5.69 -11.53
C MET A 10 5.63 -7.07 -10.93
N PHE A 11 6.36 -8.12 -11.31
CA PHE A 11 6.16 -9.45 -10.75
C PHE A 11 6.55 -9.53 -9.27
N GLU A 12 7.64 -8.88 -8.86
CA GLU A 12 8.01 -8.78 -7.44
C GLU A 12 6.97 -8.00 -6.63
N TRP A 13 6.46 -6.89 -7.17
CA TRP A 13 5.38 -6.16 -6.52
C TRP A 13 4.10 -7.01 -6.41
N LEU A 14 3.68 -7.71 -7.47
CA LEU A 14 2.53 -8.63 -7.42
C LEU A 14 2.77 -9.84 -6.49
N ARG A 15 4.02 -10.28 -6.32
CA ARG A 15 4.36 -11.30 -5.32
C ARG A 15 4.09 -10.80 -3.90
N VAL A 16 4.34 -9.51 -3.65
CA VAL A 16 4.09 -8.83 -2.37
C VAL A 16 2.60 -8.59 -2.14
N VAL A 17 1.90 -7.88 -3.03
CA VAL A 17 0.48 -7.47 -2.85
C VAL A 17 -0.54 -8.53 -3.26
N ARG A 18 -0.09 -9.61 -3.92
CA ARG A 18 -0.87 -10.80 -4.35
C ARG A 18 -1.90 -10.55 -5.46
N MET A 19 -2.61 -9.44 -5.44
CA MET A 19 -3.57 -9.07 -6.48
C MET A 19 -3.75 -7.55 -6.54
N ALA A 20 -4.18 -7.06 -7.70
CA ALA A 20 -4.39 -5.63 -7.93
C ALA A 20 -5.55 -5.41 -8.91
N ASP A 21 -6.24 -4.28 -8.79
CA ASP A 21 -7.13 -3.82 -9.85
C ASP A 21 -6.36 -3.09 -10.97
N MET A 22 -7.06 -2.79 -12.07
CA MET A 22 -6.44 -2.12 -13.21
C MET A 22 -5.92 -0.72 -12.89
N ASP A 23 -6.52 -0.01 -11.93
CA ASP A 23 -6.04 1.32 -11.53
C ASP A 23 -4.71 1.23 -10.78
N SER A 24 -4.64 0.32 -9.80
CA SER A 24 -3.41 0.02 -9.06
C SER A 24 -2.28 -0.40 -10.01
N LEU A 25 -2.58 -1.23 -11.02
CA LEU A 25 -1.60 -1.60 -12.05
C LEU A 25 -1.08 -0.40 -12.85
N ARG A 26 -1.94 0.56 -13.19
CA ARG A 26 -1.53 1.76 -13.93
C ARG A 26 -0.54 2.59 -13.13
N TRP A 27 -0.83 2.77 -11.84
CA TRP A 27 0.05 3.48 -10.90
C TRP A 27 1.37 2.75 -10.71
N ALA A 28 1.35 1.44 -10.45
CA ALA A 28 2.57 0.65 -10.28
C ALA A 28 3.46 0.65 -11.53
N LEU A 29 2.88 0.47 -12.72
CA LEU A 29 3.62 0.54 -13.99
C LEU A 29 4.24 1.93 -14.22
N GLY A 30 3.52 2.99 -13.86
CA GLY A 30 3.98 4.36 -13.95
C GLY A 30 5.15 4.63 -13.01
N GLY A 31 4.98 4.29 -11.73
CA GLY A 31 6.00 4.45 -10.70
C GLY A 31 7.28 3.67 -10.97
N LEU A 32 7.16 2.40 -11.37
CA LEU A 32 8.30 1.57 -11.73
C LEU A 32 8.97 1.99 -13.05
N SER A 33 8.36 2.89 -13.81
CA SER A 33 9.00 3.55 -14.97
C SER A 33 9.61 4.91 -14.62
N GLY A 34 9.55 5.34 -13.35
CA GLY A 34 10.00 6.66 -12.91
C GLY A 34 9.10 7.82 -13.33
N ALA A 35 7.89 7.55 -13.84
CA ALA A 35 7.02 8.58 -14.42
C ALA A 35 6.28 9.44 -13.39
N GLY A 36 6.27 9.05 -12.11
CA GLY A 36 5.56 9.78 -11.05
C GLY A 36 4.02 9.67 -11.09
N ALA A 37 3.46 9.12 -12.17
CA ALA A 37 2.04 9.19 -12.50
C ALA A 37 1.56 7.89 -13.17
N PRO A 38 0.25 7.58 -13.16
CA PRO A 38 -0.25 6.33 -13.71
C PRO A 38 -0.10 6.31 -15.24
N VAL A 39 0.23 5.14 -15.80
CA VAL A 39 0.15 4.96 -17.25
C VAL A 39 -1.31 4.97 -17.72
N SER A 40 -1.53 5.18 -19.02
CA SER A 40 -2.87 5.08 -19.59
C SER A 40 -3.46 3.68 -19.42
N LEU A 41 -4.79 3.58 -19.32
CA LEU A 41 -5.49 2.29 -19.22
C LEU A 41 -5.11 1.35 -20.36
N ARG A 42 -4.97 1.87 -21.58
CA ARG A 42 -4.52 1.09 -22.75
C ARG A 42 -3.15 0.46 -22.53
N LYS A 43 -2.17 1.20 -22.00
CA LYS A 43 -0.82 0.67 -21.73
C LYS A 43 -0.87 -0.44 -20.66
N ALA A 44 -1.65 -0.25 -19.60
CA ALA A 44 -1.83 -1.28 -18.58
C ALA A 44 -2.52 -2.53 -19.13
N GLN A 45 -3.57 -2.37 -19.94
CA GLN A 45 -4.25 -3.50 -20.61
C GLN A 45 -3.33 -4.26 -21.55
N GLN A 46 -2.50 -3.56 -22.33
CA GLN A 46 -1.51 -4.19 -23.21
C GLN A 46 -0.48 -5.01 -22.42
N TRP A 47 -0.01 -4.50 -21.28
CA TRP A 47 0.88 -5.25 -20.39
C TRP A 47 0.21 -6.53 -19.88
N VAL A 48 -1.02 -6.43 -19.35
CA VAL A 48 -1.78 -7.59 -18.88
C VAL A 48 -2.02 -8.60 -19.99
N GLN A 49 -2.44 -8.16 -21.18
CA GLN A 49 -2.68 -9.04 -22.32
C GLN A 49 -1.41 -9.79 -22.76
N ARG A 50 -0.28 -9.07 -22.84
CA ARG A 50 1.02 -9.68 -23.18
C ARG A 50 1.43 -10.74 -22.16
N CYS A 51 1.32 -10.45 -20.87
CA CYS A 51 1.69 -11.38 -19.82
C CYS A 51 0.74 -12.58 -19.72
N ALA A 52 -0.56 -12.35 -19.92
CA ALA A 52 -1.56 -13.42 -19.96
C ALA A 52 -1.36 -14.36 -21.16
N ALA A 53 -1.01 -13.84 -22.33
CA ALA A 53 -0.75 -14.64 -23.53
C ALA A 53 0.40 -15.64 -23.36
N VAL A 54 1.29 -15.43 -22.38
CA VAL A 54 2.38 -16.35 -22.03
C VAL A 54 2.22 -16.98 -20.64
N GLY A 55 1.02 -16.92 -20.06
CA GLY A 55 0.68 -17.59 -18.80
C GLY A 55 1.35 -17.03 -17.55
N LEU A 56 1.84 -15.78 -17.56
CA LEU A 56 2.51 -15.15 -16.41
C LEU A 56 1.57 -14.35 -15.52
N VAL A 57 0.43 -13.94 -16.06
CA VAL A 57 -0.60 -13.18 -15.35
C VAL A 57 -1.94 -13.81 -15.64
N ASP A 58 -2.78 -13.87 -14.62
CA ASP A 58 -4.20 -14.19 -14.76
C ASP A 58 -5.07 -13.02 -14.31
N ARG A 59 -6.34 -13.06 -14.72
CA ARG A 59 -7.31 -12.03 -14.36
C ARG A 59 -8.72 -12.59 -14.27
N ALA A 60 -9.54 -11.94 -13.44
CA ALA A 60 -10.96 -12.19 -13.36
C ALA A 60 -11.72 -10.88 -13.19
N ARG A 61 -13.03 -10.90 -13.48
CA ARG A 61 -13.96 -9.78 -13.24
C ARG A 61 -15.00 -10.21 -12.22
N PRO A 62 -14.68 -10.13 -10.91
CA PRO A 62 -15.64 -10.48 -9.89
C PRO A 62 -16.80 -9.48 -9.85
N THR A 63 -18.00 -9.95 -9.54
CA THR A 63 -19.23 -9.14 -9.55
C THR A 63 -19.27 -8.04 -8.49
N PHE A 64 -18.50 -8.17 -7.41
CA PHE A 64 -18.45 -7.19 -6.32
C PHE A 64 -17.52 -5.99 -6.59
N ARG A 65 -16.83 -5.97 -7.74
CA ARG A 65 -15.87 -4.92 -8.09
C ARG A 65 -16.07 -4.47 -9.53
N ASP A 66 -15.91 -3.18 -9.77
CA ASP A 66 -15.91 -2.66 -11.13
C ASP A 66 -14.53 -2.91 -11.74
N GLY A 67 -14.47 -3.66 -12.83
CA GLY A 67 -13.24 -3.93 -13.56
C GLY A 67 -12.61 -5.30 -13.27
N SER A 68 -11.36 -5.45 -13.71
CA SER A 68 -10.63 -6.73 -13.59
C SER A 68 -9.67 -6.70 -12.42
N ILE A 69 -9.67 -7.76 -11.62
CA ILE A 69 -8.60 -8.09 -10.68
C ILE A 69 -7.57 -8.93 -11.41
N VAL A 70 -6.30 -8.61 -11.20
CA VAL A 70 -5.15 -9.20 -11.88
C VAL A 70 -4.17 -9.71 -10.84
N TRP A 71 -3.57 -10.88 -11.10
CA TRP A 71 -2.53 -11.47 -10.25
C TRP A 71 -1.47 -12.18 -11.09
N ALA A 72 -0.27 -12.32 -10.54
CA ALA A 72 0.79 -13.11 -11.16
C ALA A 72 0.55 -14.61 -10.89
N THR A 73 0.80 -15.45 -11.90
CA THR A 73 0.59 -16.90 -11.81
C THR A 73 1.72 -17.59 -11.05
N HIS A 74 1.52 -18.88 -10.72
CA HIS A 74 2.58 -19.69 -10.14
C HIS A 74 3.84 -19.75 -11.02
N ALA A 75 3.67 -19.76 -12.35
CA ALA A 75 4.80 -19.73 -13.28
C ALA A 75 5.60 -18.41 -13.24
N ALA A 76 4.96 -17.31 -12.85
CA ALA A 76 5.62 -16.01 -12.75
C ALA A 76 6.35 -15.82 -11.42
N ILE A 77 5.71 -16.19 -10.30
CA ILE A 77 6.17 -15.83 -8.96
C ILE A 77 6.24 -16.99 -7.97
N GLY A 78 5.99 -18.24 -8.37
CA GLY A 78 6.06 -19.42 -7.52
C GLY A 78 5.02 -19.48 -6.40
N LEU A 79 3.92 -18.74 -6.50
CA LEU A 79 2.85 -18.70 -5.51
C LEU A 79 1.51 -19.10 -6.14
N SER A 80 0.64 -19.74 -5.37
CA SER A 80 -0.70 -20.13 -5.82
C SER A 80 -1.56 -18.91 -6.20
N ALA A 81 -2.61 -19.12 -6.99
CA ALA A 81 -3.58 -18.07 -7.29
C ALA A 81 -4.28 -17.59 -6.00
N PRO A 82 -4.58 -16.29 -5.87
CA PRO A 82 -5.37 -15.79 -4.76
C PRO A 82 -6.81 -16.31 -4.83
N ASN A 83 -7.45 -16.49 -3.67
CA ASN A 83 -8.89 -16.75 -3.62
C ASN A 83 -9.64 -15.43 -3.62
N LEU A 84 -10.30 -15.11 -4.73
CA LEU A 84 -11.00 -13.85 -4.97
C LEU A 84 -12.32 -13.70 -4.20
N TYR A 85 -12.80 -14.76 -3.55
CA TYR A 85 -14.07 -14.78 -2.80
C TYR A 85 -13.84 -14.78 -1.30
N ARG A 86 -12.61 -14.54 -0.84
CA ARG A 86 -12.32 -14.35 0.58
C ARG A 86 -12.82 -12.99 1.04
N GLN A 87 -13.21 -12.91 2.30
CA GLN A 87 -13.58 -11.65 2.94
C GLN A 87 -12.46 -10.59 2.86
N THR A 88 -11.19 -11.03 2.82
CA THR A 88 -10.01 -10.16 2.75
C THR A 88 -9.74 -9.59 1.35
N THR A 89 -10.38 -10.09 0.29
CA THR A 89 -10.06 -9.67 -1.10
C THR A 89 -10.21 -8.16 -1.30
N ARG A 90 -11.24 -7.54 -0.72
CA ARG A 90 -11.44 -6.08 -0.78
C ARG A 90 -10.28 -5.32 -0.13
N HIS A 91 -9.80 -5.83 1.00
CA HIS A 91 -8.67 -5.26 1.74
C HIS A 91 -7.37 -5.40 0.95
N GLU A 92 -7.09 -6.59 0.40
CA GLU A 92 -5.88 -6.85 -0.39
C GLU A 92 -5.79 -5.94 -1.64
N VAL A 93 -6.91 -5.70 -2.33
CA VAL A 93 -6.96 -4.74 -3.45
C VAL A 93 -6.73 -3.31 -2.99
N ALA A 94 -7.26 -2.91 -1.82
CA ALA A 94 -7.04 -1.58 -1.27
C ALA A 94 -5.57 -1.35 -0.86
N VAL A 95 -4.91 -2.37 -0.30
CA VAL A 95 -3.45 -2.36 -0.04
C VAL A 95 -2.66 -2.21 -1.35
N ALA A 96 -3.06 -2.91 -2.41
CA ALA A 96 -2.43 -2.74 -3.72
C ALA A 96 -2.56 -1.29 -4.24
N ALA A 97 -3.73 -0.67 -4.08
CA ALA A 97 -3.97 0.71 -4.51
C ALA A 97 -3.07 1.73 -3.78
N VAL A 98 -2.87 1.56 -2.48
CA VAL A 98 -1.96 2.38 -1.66
C VAL A 98 -0.51 2.15 -2.08
N SER A 99 -0.08 0.88 -2.14
CA SER A 99 1.30 0.53 -2.47
C SER A 99 1.72 1.06 -3.86
N ALA A 100 0.82 1.01 -4.84
CA ALA A 100 1.09 1.50 -6.19
C ALA A 100 1.33 3.02 -6.23
N ARG A 101 0.64 3.77 -5.36
CA ARG A 101 0.81 5.22 -5.22
C ARG A 101 2.10 5.59 -4.46
N TYR A 102 2.55 4.73 -3.54
CA TYR A 102 3.89 4.82 -2.96
C TYR A 102 4.99 4.58 -4.00
N LEU A 103 4.86 3.55 -4.84
CA LEU A 103 5.79 3.29 -5.94
C LEU A 103 5.89 4.49 -6.89
N ALA A 104 4.76 5.10 -7.21
CA ALA A 104 4.73 6.31 -8.03
C ALA A 104 5.44 7.51 -7.40
N ARG A 105 5.54 7.54 -6.08
CA ARG A 105 6.25 8.57 -5.32
C ARG A 105 7.70 8.19 -5.01
N GLY A 106 8.25 7.20 -5.71
CA GLY A 106 9.66 6.80 -5.58
C GLY A 106 9.97 6.01 -4.31
N PHE A 107 8.96 5.55 -3.57
CA PHE A 107 9.18 4.62 -2.47
C PHE A 107 9.34 3.21 -3.01
N THR A 108 10.14 2.41 -2.31
CA THR A 108 10.07 0.96 -2.37
C THR A 108 8.95 0.46 -1.45
N TRP A 109 8.35 -0.68 -1.78
CA TRP A 109 7.29 -1.28 -0.99
C TRP A 109 7.63 -2.72 -0.63
N ARG A 110 7.47 -3.09 0.64
CA ARG A 110 7.69 -4.45 1.13
C ARG A 110 6.66 -4.85 2.17
N ARG A 111 6.53 -6.16 2.40
CA ARG A 111 5.76 -6.66 3.55
C ARG A 111 6.47 -6.31 4.85
N ASP A 112 5.69 -6.02 5.87
CA ASP A 112 6.21 -5.87 7.21
C ASP A 112 6.69 -7.21 7.79
N ARG A 113 7.50 -7.14 8.84
CA ARG A 113 8.01 -8.30 9.56
C ARG A 113 6.87 -9.10 10.18
N LYS A 114 7.03 -10.43 10.22
CA LYS A 114 6.07 -11.27 10.94
C LYS A 114 6.11 -10.91 12.44
N PRO A 115 4.96 -10.87 13.13
CA PRO A 115 4.93 -10.60 14.55
C PRO A 115 5.75 -11.64 15.30
N ALA A 116 6.67 -11.20 16.17
CA ALA A 116 7.40 -12.12 17.05
C ALA A 116 6.46 -12.69 18.14
N ASN A 117 5.50 -11.88 18.59
CA ASN A 117 4.46 -12.27 19.53
C ASN A 117 3.11 -11.68 19.12
N ILE A 118 2.17 -12.52 18.70
CA ILE A 118 0.86 -12.09 18.19
C ILE A 118 0.01 -11.28 19.20
N ARG A 119 0.31 -11.37 20.51
CA ARG A 119 -0.43 -10.64 21.56
C ARG A 119 0.03 -9.20 21.76
N THR A 120 1.27 -8.88 21.41
CA THR A 120 1.89 -7.58 21.69
C THR A 120 2.47 -6.92 20.43
N ASP A 121 2.68 -7.71 19.39
CA ASP A 121 3.28 -7.27 18.14
C ASP A 121 2.22 -7.22 17.04
N HIS A 122 2.35 -6.23 16.17
CA HIS A 122 1.41 -5.97 15.10
C HIS A 122 2.15 -5.87 13.77
N GLN A 123 1.64 -6.57 12.77
CA GLN A 123 2.16 -6.53 11.42
C GLN A 123 1.31 -5.56 10.61
N VAL A 124 1.94 -4.51 10.09
CA VAL A 124 1.24 -3.55 9.23
C VAL A 124 1.03 -4.10 7.83
N ASP A 125 0.10 -3.50 7.09
CA ASP A 125 -0.23 -3.93 5.72
C ASP A 125 0.94 -3.76 4.74
N GLY A 126 1.81 -2.78 4.98
CA GLY A 126 3.09 -2.70 4.30
C GLY A 126 4.04 -1.64 4.85
N VAL A 127 5.28 -1.70 4.38
CA VAL A 127 6.34 -0.77 4.75
C VAL A 127 6.81 -0.09 3.47
N ALA A 128 6.67 1.23 3.45
CA ALA A 128 7.19 2.08 2.39
C ALA A 128 8.54 2.66 2.82
N VAL A 129 9.54 2.60 1.94
CA VAL A 129 10.89 3.10 2.24
C VAL A 129 11.42 3.96 1.09
N ARG A 130 11.93 5.14 1.41
CA ARG A 130 12.66 6.02 0.49
C ARG A 130 13.80 6.71 1.23
N GLY A 131 15.04 6.46 0.80
CA GLY A 131 16.22 6.89 1.56
C GLY A 131 16.16 6.37 3.00
N ASP A 132 16.37 7.25 3.97
CA ASP A 132 16.27 6.96 5.41
C ASP A 132 14.83 7.05 5.95
N HIS A 133 13.86 7.43 5.11
CA HIS A 133 12.47 7.54 5.53
C HIS A 133 11.78 6.18 5.47
N VAL A 134 11.31 5.72 6.62
CA VAL A 134 10.59 4.46 6.79
C VAL A 134 9.18 4.77 7.27
N GLU A 135 8.19 4.39 6.47
CA GLU A 135 6.79 4.58 6.79
C GLU A 135 6.06 3.25 6.94
N LEU A 136 5.40 3.09 8.06
CA LEU A 136 4.47 1.97 8.29
C LEU A 136 3.10 2.35 7.73
N VAL A 137 2.52 1.47 6.93
CA VAL A 137 1.31 1.77 6.17
C VAL A 137 0.22 0.78 6.53
N GLU A 138 -0.95 1.33 6.85
CA GLU A 138 -2.15 0.61 7.27
C GLU A 138 -3.30 0.97 6.35
N VAL A 139 -4.10 -0.02 5.98
CA VAL A 139 -5.37 0.15 5.30
C VAL A 139 -6.48 -0.22 6.27
N GLU A 140 -7.42 0.69 6.50
CA GLU A 140 -8.52 0.45 7.44
C GLU A 140 -9.86 0.69 6.78
N LEU A 141 -10.49 -0.39 6.31
CA LEU A 141 -11.79 -0.31 5.65
C LEU A 141 -12.96 -0.40 6.62
N THR A 142 -12.74 -0.81 7.86
CA THR A 142 -13.78 -0.96 8.89
C THR A 142 -13.15 -0.77 10.26
N PRO A 143 -13.74 0.03 11.17
CA PRO A 143 -13.18 0.23 12.50
C PRO A 143 -12.91 -1.08 13.24
N LYS A 144 -11.78 -1.15 13.92
CA LYS A 144 -11.43 -2.25 14.83
C LYS A 144 -12.04 -2.02 16.22
N THR A 145 -11.99 -3.03 17.07
CA THR A 145 -12.41 -2.88 18.47
C THR A 145 -11.42 -2.00 19.24
N ARG A 146 -11.89 -1.35 20.31
CA ARG A 146 -11.05 -0.52 21.19
C ARG A 146 -9.83 -1.26 21.73
N SER A 147 -10.01 -2.51 22.18
CA SER A 147 -8.89 -3.33 22.68
C SER A 147 -7.83 -3.57 21.61
N ARG A 148 -8.26 -3.78 20.36
CA ARG A 148 -7.35 -3.97 19.23
C ARG A 148 -6.62 -2.68 18.88
N TYR A 149 -7.31 -1.53 18.89
CA TYR A 149 -6.64 -0.25 18.67
C TYR A 149 -5.59 0.04 19.72
N LYS A 150 -5.88 -0.17 21.01
CA LYS A 150 -4.88 0.02 22.06
C LYS A 150 -3.60 -0.79 21.79
N GLN A 151 -3.74 -2.08 21.50
CA GLN A 151 -2.60 -2.95 21.19
C GLN A 151 -1.78 -2.42 20.00
N ILE A 152 -2.45 -1.99 18.94
CA ILE A 152 -1.80 -1.47 17.73
C ILE A 152 -1.07 -0.14 18.03
N MET A 153 -1.71 0.77 18.78
CA MET A 153 -1.10 2.06 19.15
C MET A 153 0.12 1.88 20.05
N ASP A 154 0.06 0.96 21.03
CA ASP A 154 1.22 0.63 21.87
C ASP A 154 2.39 0.12 21.01
N ASN A 155 2.12 -0.73 20.01
CA ASN A 155 3.13 -1.23 19.07
C ASN A 155 3.71 -0.10 18.21
N HIS A 156 2.85 0.74 17.60
CA HIS A 156 3.28 1.87 16.79
C HIS A 156 4.14 2.87 17.57
N SER A 157 3.75 3.18 18.81
CA SER A 157 4.54 4.03 19.71
C SER A 157 5.96 3.48 19.87
N TRP A 158 6.08 2.19 20.19
CA TRP A 158 7.37 1.56 20.40
C TRP A 158 8.23 1.57 19.12
N ARG A 159 7.62 1.31 17.95
CA ARG A 159 8.34 1.31 16.66
C ARG A 159 8.80 2.71 16.24
N LEU A 160 7.96 3.73 16.44
CA LEU A 160 8.29 5.14 16.18
C LEU A 160 9.44 5.64 17.05
N GLU A 161 9.54 5.16 18.28
CA GLU A 161 10.57 5.60 19.23
C GLU A 161 11.88 4.81 19.10
N ARG A 162 11.83 3.54 18.67
CA ARG A 162 12.98 2.62 18.83
C ARG A 162 13.43 1.88 17.58
N GLU A 163 12.60 1.79 16.54
CA GLU A 163 12.94 1.04 15.31
C GLU A 163 13.35 1.94 14.13
N GLY A 164 13.52 3.25 14.33
CA GLY A 164 13.84 4.18 13.25
C GLY A 164 12.70 4.39 12.25
N VAL A 165 11.46 4.01 12.61
CA VAL A 165 10.27 4.31 11.81
C VAL A 165 10.05 5.81 11.82
N SER A 166 9.99 6.46 10.66
CA SER A 166 9.76 7.90 10.56
C SER A 166 8.29 8.24 10.85
N ARG A 167 7.36 7.44 10.34
CA ARG A 167 5.92 7.73 10.33
C ARG A 167 5.04 6.49 10.28
N VAL A 168 3.79 6.63 10.73
CA VAL A 168 2.69 5.68 10.49
C VAL A 168 1.55 6.38 9.73
N SER A 169 1.11 5.80 8.62
CA SER A 169 0.00 6.32 7.82
C SER A 169 -1.12 5.31 7.66
N TYR A 170 -2.32 5.74 8.01
CA TYR A 170 -3.55 4.99 7.82
C TYR A 170 -4.34 5.54 6.61
N PHE A 171 -4.66 4.67 5.67
CA PHE A 171 -5.55 4.94 4.54
C PHE A 171 -6.90 4.29 4.81
N CYS A 172 -7.92 5.11 5.03
CA CYS A 172 -9.13 4.70 5.70
C CYS A 172 -10.39 4.97 4.88
N THR A 173 -11.48 4.29 5.28
CA THR A 173 -12.83 4.87 5.13
C THR A 173 -13.05 5.97 6.17
N ALA A 174 -14.01 6.87 5.95
CA ALA A 174 -14.28 7.98 6.87
C ALA A 174 -14.52 7.52 8.33
N ASP A 175 -15.31 6.46 8.53
CA ASP A 175 -15.59 5.93 9.86
C ASP A 175 -14.34 5.36 10.54
N ALA A 176 -13.50 4.66 9.77
CA ALA A 176 -12.23 4.14 10.24
C ALA A 176 -11.24 5.26 10.56
N ALA A 177 -11.16 6.31 9.75
CA ALA A 177 -10.29 7.47 9.99
C ALA A 177 -10.62 8.13 11.33
N ARG A 178 -11.91 8.38 11.59
CA ARG A 178 -12.38 8.94 12.87
C ARG A 178 -12.00 8.06 14.06
N ALA A 179 -12.19 6.74 13.94
CA ALA A 179 -11.84 5.80 15.00
C ALA A 179 -10.32 5.75 15.27
N VAL A 180 -9.50 5.67 14.22
CA VAL A 180 -8.04 5.67 14.31
C VAL A 180 -7.55 6.96 14.97
N THR A 181 -8.03 8.11 14.52
CA THR A 181 -7.67 9.42 15.08
C THR A 181 -8.03 9.52 16.56
N GLY A 182 -9.26 9.15 16.93
CA GLY A 182 -9.69 9.19 18.33
C GLY A 182 -8.83 8.30 19.24
N HIS A 183 -8.48 7.10 18.79
CA HIS A 183 -7.60 6.21 19.56
C HIS A 183 -6.14 6.67 19.57
N ALA A 184 -5.65 7.28 18.49
CA ALA A 184 -4.32 7.86 18.46
C ALA A 184 -4.22 9.03 19.46
N ASP A 185 -5.24 9.89 19.52
CA ASP A 185 -5.32 10.99 20.48
C ASP A 185 -5.41 10.51 21.94
N GLU A 186 -6.08 9.37 22.18
CA GLU A 186 -6.21 8.77 23.51
C GLU A 186 -4.93 8.08 23.98
N HIS A 187 -4.20 7.42 23.08
CA HIS A 187 -3.16 6.45 23.45
C HIS A 187 -1.72 6.85 23.09
N LEU A 188 -1.51 7.75 22.14
CA LEU A 188 -0.15 8.18 21.78
C LEU A 188 0.28 9.41 22.59
N PHE A 189 1.54 9.43 22.98
CA PHE A 189 2.14 10.61 23.59
C PHE A 189 2.21 11.77 22.59
N ARG A 190 2.02 12.99 23.10
CA ARG A 190 1.98 14.22 22.30
C ARG A 190 3.22 14.42 21.41
N THR A 191 4.37 13.91 21.83
CA THR A 191 5.66 14.03 21.12
C THR A 191 5.79 13.16 19.88
N ILE A 192 4.93 12.15 19.71
CA ILE A 192 4.94 11.23 18.57
C ILE A 192 3.60 11.20 17.83
N ARG A 193 2.59 11.90 18.34
CA ARG A 193 1.23 11.87 17.83
C ARG A 193 1.14 12.40 16.40
N ASP A 194 1.88 13.45 16.09
CA ASP A 194 2.00 14.06 14.76
C ASP A 194 2.61 13.12 13.70
N ARG A 195 3.39 12.12 14.15
CA ARG A 195 3.98 11.08 13.29
C ARG A 195 3.01 9.95 12.95
N LEU A 196 1.77 9.99 13.46
CA LEU A 196 0.68 9.13 13.00
C LEU A 196 -0.39 9.97 12.31
N GLN A 197 -0.69 9.65 11.05
CA GLN A 197 -1.83 10.25 10.34
C GLN A 197 -2.87 9.20 9.94
N SER A 198 -4.12 9.63 9.86
CA SER A 198 -5.19 8.90 9.20
C SER A 198 -5.76 9.77 8.09
N VAL A 199 -6.00 9.17 6.93
CA VAL A 199 -6.48 9.85 5.74
C VAL A 199 -7.70 9.13 5.23
N GLU A 200 -8.76 9.89 4.93
CA GLU A 200 -9.92 9.36 4.23
C GLU A 200 -9.56 9.13 2.75
N SER A 201 -9.35 7.88 2.38
CA SER A 201 -8.90 7.49 1.04
C SER A 201 -9.85 6.52 0.34
N PHE A 202 -10.76 5.90 1.09
CA PHE A 202 -11.64 4.86 0.57
C PHE A 202 -13.12 5.14 0.81
N ASP A 203 -13.96 4.76 -0.14
CA ASP A 203 -15.40 4.61 0.10
C ASP A 203 -15.70 3.32 0.88
N VAL A 204 -16.96 3.13 1.28
CA VAL A 204 -17.43 1.92 2.00
C VAL A 204 -17.24 0.61 1.22
N ARG A 205 -17.00 0.68 -0.10
CA ARG A 205 -16.70 -0.44 -0.98
C ARG A 205 -15.19 -0.66 -1.17
N GLY A 206 -14.35 0.10 -0.47
CA GLY A 206 -12.89 0.05 -0.58
C GLY A 206 -12.38 0.55 -1.93
N ARG A 207 -13.08 1.48 -2.59
CA ARG A 207 -12.61 2.17 -3.80
C ARG A 207 -11.85 3.42 -3.39
N TRP A 208 -10.74 3.68 -4.05
CA TRP A 208 -9.98 4.90 -3.84
C TRP A 208 -10.83 6.11 -4.25
N ILE A 209 -10.98 7.08 -3.35
CA ILE A 209 -11.76 8.31 -3.58
C ILE A 209 -11.01 9.58 -3.18
N ALA A 210 -9.85 9.47 -2.55
CA ALA A 210 -9.05 10.64 -2.20
C ALA A 210 -8.55 11.36 -3.46
N ASP A 211 -8.43 12.68 -3.34
CA ASP A 211 -7.57 13.46 -4.21
C ASP A 211 -6.16 12.84 -4.21
N GLU A 212 -5.52 12.77 -5.37
CA GLU A 212 -4.30 12.01 -5.55
C GLU A 212 -3.14 12.58 -4.73
N ASP A 213 -3.14 13.88 -4.41
CA ASP A 213 -2.06 14.54 -3.66
C ASP A 213 -2.37 14.76 -2.17
N ALA A 214 -3.64 14.85 -1.78
CA ALA A 214 -4.05 15.19 -0.43
C ALA A 214 -3.50 14.22 0.67
N PRO A 215 -3.49 12.89 0.49
CA PRO A 215 -2.93 11.95 1.48
C PRO A 215 -1.43 12.12 1.73
N TRP A 216 -0.75 12.80 0.82
CA TRP A 216 0.70 12.88 0.74
C TRP A 216 1.22 14.28 1.01
N ALA A 217 0.33 15.27 1.18
CA ALA A 217 0.71 16.67 1.39
C ALA A 217 1.59 16.88 2.63
N SER A 218 1.55 15.94 3.57
CA SER A 218 2.34 15.92 4.80
C SER A 218 3.60 15.04 4.71
N LEU A 219 3.81 14.33 3.59
CA LEU A 219 5.07 13.64 3.36
C LEU A 219 6.16 14.65 2.96
N PRO A 220 7.40 14.45 3.42
CA PRO A 220 8.51 15.21 2.88
C PRO A 220 8.60 14.96 1.37
N THR A 221 8.89 16.02 0.63
CA THR A 221 9.07 16.00 -0.81
C THR A 221 10.22 15.06 -1.21
N ALA A 222 10.22 14.67 -2.48
CA ALA A 222 11.31 13.93 -3.08
C ALA A 222 12.70 14.54 -2.78
N ALA A 223 12.81 15.85 -2.88
CA ALA A 223 14.07 16.57 -2.65
C ALA A 223 14.52 16.50 -1.18
N GLU A 224 13.57 16.56 -0.23
CA GLU A 224 13.85 16.46 1.20
C GLU A 224 14.26 15.04 1.61
N LEU A 225 13.66 14.02 0.99
CA LEU A 225 13.96 12.61 1.26
C LEU A 225 15.26 12.13 0.61
N ASP A 226 15.60 12.68 -0.56
CA ASP A 226 16.81 12.29 -1.30
C ASP A 226 18.04 13.12 -0.88
N GLY A 227 17.91 13.98 0.14
CA GLY A 227 19.02 14.70 0.75
C GLY A 227 19.62 15.80 -0.14
N ALA A 228 18.80 16.52 -0.91
CA ALA A 228 19.29 17.68 -1.66
C ALA A 228 19.87 18.71 -0.67
N ARG A 229 21.20 18.84 -0.65
CA ARG A 229 21.83 20.03 -0.08
C ARG A 229 21.29 21.23 -0.87
N PRO A 230 20.85 22.31 -0.22
CA PRO A 230 20.57 23.54 -0.94
C PRO A 230 21.85 23.91 -1.71
N SER A 231 21.70 24.14 -3.01
CA SER A 231 22.74 24.80 -3.80
C SER A 231 23.00 26.17 -3.17
N GLU A 232 24.20 26.35 -2.61
CA GLU A 232 24.73 27.67 -2.26
C GLU A 232 24.81 28.58 -3.50
#